data_AF-B9TMH6-F1
#
_entry.id   AF-B9TMH6-F1
#
_cell.length_a   1.000
_cell.length_b   1.000
_cell.length_c   1.000
_cell.angle_alpha   90.00
_cell.angle_beta   90.00
_cell.angle_gamma   90.00
#
_symmetry.space_group_name_H-M   'P 1'
#
loop_
_entity.id
_entity.type
_entity.pdbx_description
1 polymer ?
#
loop_
_entity_poly.entity_id
_entity_poly.type
_entity_poly.pdbx_seq_one_letter_code
_entity_poly.pdbx_strand_id
1 'polypeptide(L)'
;MAPTFAFLESRNAHIITLNEVGKQFYAGLLSQKWVQERYWVAALGDATLTPGNLILSKLPIRKCIAHELKFSHKIVNIVELVLPGTKHSVWLGTGHLKAGPAALFHRYRHGQVLEMTRQLGLQSPTPNYLIMGDLNIRDSEKEEIPELDVYTDLWTTLHPNE
;
A
#
# COMPACT_ATOMS: atom_id res chain seq x y z
N MET A 1 -8.35 20.17 6.01
CA MET A 1 -7.79 18.93 6.60
C MET A 1 -8.75 18.25 7.58
N ALA A 2 -9.41 18.96 8.49
CA ALA A 2 -10.34 18.35 9.46
C ALA A 2 -11.43 17.42 8.84
N PRO A 3 -12.04 17.74 7.69
CA PRO A 3 -13.03 16.83 7.06
C PRO A 3 -12.44 15.48 6.65
N THR A 4 -11.19 15.47 6.19
CA THR A 4 -10.51 14.23 5.76
C THR A 4 -10.20 13.32 6.94
N PHE A 5 -9.72 13.86 8.07
CA PHE A 5 -9.45 13.04 9.25
C PHE A 5 -10.72 12.46 9.86
N ALA A 6 -11.80 13.24 9.93
CA ALA A 6 -13.11 12.76 10.37
C ALA A 6 -13.67 11.68 9.43
N PHE A 7 -13.50 11.85 8.11
CA PHE A 7 -13.87 10.84 7.13
C PHE A 7 -13.10 9.52 7.36
N LEU A 8 -11.77 9.58 7.46
CA LEU A 8 -10.92 8.41 7.70
C LEU A 8 -11.29 7.70 9.01
N GLU A 9 -11.47 8.46 10.08
CA GLU A 9 -11.89 7.91 11.38
C GLU A 9 -13.25 7.21 11.28
N SER A 10 -14.23 7.84 10.61
CA SER A 10 -15.58 7.30 10.47
C SER A 10 -15.63 5.95 9.74
N ARG A 11 -14.63 5.63 8.92
CA ARG A 11 -14.55 4.33 8.23
C ARG A 11 -14.24 3.19 9.20
N ASN A 12 -13.64 3.49 10.36
CA ASN A 12 -13.25 2.51 11.38
C ASN A 12 -12.43 1.31 10.83
N ALA A 13 -11.72 1.49 9.71
CA ALA A 13 -11.03 0.43 9.01
C ALA A 13 -9.89 -0.20 9.84
N HIS A 14 -9.66 -1.50 9.71
CA HIS A 14 -8.54 -2.16 10.41
C HIS A 14 -7.19 -1.78 9.83
N ILE A 15 -7.14 -1.57 8.52
CA ILE A 15 -5.96 -1.19 7.76
C ILE A 15 -6.37 -0.01 6.86
N ILE A 16 -5.54 1.02 6.82
CA ILE A 16 -5.68 2.14 5.89
C ILE A 16 -4.34 2.34 5.22
N THR A 17 -4.33 2.38 3.89
CA THR A 17 -3.17 2.79 3.10
C THR A 17 -3.45 4.11 2.43
N LEU A 18 -2.51 5.06 2.54
CA LEU A 18 -2.62 6.37 1.91
C LEU A 18 -1.42 6.60 1.01
N ASN A 19 -1.67 7.18 -0.16
CA ASN A 19 -0.64 7.59 -1.12
C ASN A 19 -0.60 9.12 -1.21
N GLU A 20 0.48 9.65 -1.80
CA GLU A 20 0.78 11.08 -1.90
C GLU A 20 0.74 11.86 -0.57
N VAL A 21 1.09 11.19 0.54
CA VAL A 21 0.98 11.80 1.86
C VAL A 21 2.01 12.91 2.04
N GLY A 22 1.49 14.15 2.11
CA GLY A 22 2.19 15.40 2.42
C GLY A 22 2.78 15.47 3.84
N LYS A 23 3.87 16.21 4.06
CA LYS A 23 4.47 16.42 5.40
C LYS A 23 3.47 16.99 6.41
N GLN A 24 2.72 18.01 6.01
CA GLN A 24 1.71 18.66 6.86
C GLN A 24 0.53 17.72 7.18
N PHE A 25 0.07 16.96 6.17
CA PHE A 25 -0.99 15.97 6.38
C PHE A 25 -0.52 14.87 7.33
N TYR A 26 0.71 14.37 7.17
CA TYR A 26 1.29 13.37 8.04
C TYR A 26 1.40 13.85 9.49
N ALA A 27 1.94 15.06 9.71
CA ALA A 27 2.01 15.64 11.04
C ALA A 27 0.61 15.82 11.67
N GLY A 28 -0.35 16.33 10.89
CA GLY A 28 -1.74 16.48 11.35
C GLY A 28 -2.44 15.15 11.61
N LEU A 29 -2.11 14.10 10.87
CA LEU A 29 -2.64 12.75 11.07
C LEU A 29 -2.07 12.13 12.34
N LEU A 30 -0.75 12.22 12.56
CA LEU A 30 -0.10 11.72 13.77
C LEU A 30 -0.55 12.46 15.04
N SER A 31 -1.05 13.69 14.92
CA SER A 31 -1.61 14.43 16.05
C SER A 31 -3.05 14.04 16.39
N GLN A 32 -3.71 13.18 15.60
CA GLN A 32 -5.07 12.73 15.89
C GLN A 32 -5.05 11.69 17.01
N LYS A 33 -5.84 11.90 18.07
CA LYS A 33 -5.95 10.95 19.20
C LYS A 33 -6.32 9.55 18.74
N TRP A 34 -7.26 9.44 17.81
CA TRP A 34 -7.69 8.14 17.31
C TRP A 34 -6.59 7.35 16.60
N VAL A 35 -5.65 8.05 15.94
CA VAL A 35 -4.49 7.41 15.33
C VAL A 35 -3.56 6.91 16.43
N GLN A 36 -3.20 7.78 17.38
CA GLN A 36 -2.28 7.47 18.47
C GLN A 36 -2.75 6.31 19.35
N GLU A 37 -4.06 6.22 19.62
CA GLU A 37 -4.64 5.24 20.52
C GLU A 37 -4.94 3.89 19.84
N ARG A 38 -5.24 3.89 18.53
CA ARG A 38 -5.80 2.71 17.85
C ARG A 38 -4.92 2.13 16.75
N TYR A 39 -3.91 2.86 16.26
CA TYR A 39 -3.17 2.46 15.07
C TYR A 39 -1.66 2.43 15.29
N TRP A 40 -1.04 1.35 14.82
CA TRP A 40 0.35 1.30 14.43
C TRP A 40 0.52 2.06 13.12
N VAL A 41 1.59 2.83 13.02
CA VAL A 41 1.87 3.65 11.85
C VAL A 41 3.18 3.21 11.20
N ALA A 42 3.11 2.86 9.93
CA ALA A 42 4.28 2.60 9.09
C ALA A 42 4.32 3.66 7.98
N ALA A 43 5.26 4.59 8.13
CA ALA A 43 5.64 5.55 7.11
C ALA A 43 7.10 5.30 6.78
N LEU A 44 7.40 4.85 5.57
CA LEU A 44 8.79 4.74 5.12
C LEU A 44 8.99 5.62 3.90
N GLY A 45 9.86 6.61 4.10
CA GLY A 45 10.35 7.65 3.22
C GLY A 45 11.47 8.35 3.99
N ASP A 46 12.48 8.87 3.31
CA ASP A 46 13.59 9.60 3.95
C ASP A 46 13.04 10.63 4.96
N ALA A 47 13.63 10.71 6.15
CA ALA A 47 13.25 11.66 7.21
C ALA A 47 13.26 13.14 6.74
N THR A 48 13.89 13.44 5.60
CA THR A 48 13.86 14.75 4.92
C THR A 48 12.67 14.93 3.95
N LEU A 49 11.93 13.86 3.62
CA LEU A 49 10.93 13.78 2.57
C LEU A 49 9.55 13.42 3.11
N THR A 50 8.57 14.07 2.51
CA THR A 50 7.16 13.70 2.47
C THR A 50 7.01 12.18 2.43
N PRO A 51 6.31 11.52 3.38
CA PRO A 51 6.33 10.06 3.48
C PRO A 51 5.84 9.37 2.21
N GLY A 52 5.00 10.05 1.42
CA GLY A 52 4.53 9.56 0.13
C GLY A 52 3.51 8.46 0.30
N ASN A 53 3.90 7.34 0.91
CA ASN A 53 3.02 6.23 1.26
C ASN A 53 2.98 6.02 2.78
N LEU A 54 1.79 5.75 3.29
CA LEU A 54 1.55 5.52 4.70
C LEU A 54 0.64 4.30 4.89
N ILE A 55 0.93 3.51 5.92
CA ILE A 55 0.05 2.44 6.40
C ILE A 55 -0.34 2.73 7.85
N LEU A 56 -1.63 2.74 8.12
CA LEU A 56 -2.20 2.66 9.47
C LEU A 56 -2.75 1.26 9.67
N SER A 57 -2.41 0.60 10.77
CA SER A 57 -2.92 -0.73 11.09
C SER A 57 -3.33 -0.84 12.55
N LYS A 58 -4.53 -1.35 12.83
CA LYS A 58 -4.91 -1.77 14.20
C LYS A 58 -4.21 -3.08 14.62
N LEU A 59 -3.71 -3.84 13.65
CA LEU A 59 -2.91 -5.03 13.86
C LEU A 59 -1.45 -4.63 14.14
N PRO A 60 -0.74 -5.30 15.06
CA PRO A 60 0.68 -5.04 15.30
C PRO A 60 1.53 -5.20 14.05
N ILE A 61 2.41 -4.23 13.81
CA ILE A 61 3.39 -4.27 12.72
C ILE A 61 4.68 -4.91 13.26
N ARG A 62 5.06 -6.08 12.75
CA ARG A 62 6.29 -6.78 13.16
C ARG A 62 7.52 -6.33 12.37
N LYS A 63 7.35 -6.10 11.07
CA LYS A 63 8.42 -5.70 10.16
C LYS A 63 7.91 -4.62 9.21
N CYS A 64 8.79 -3.69 8.86
CA CYS A 64 8.52 -2.64 7.89
C CYS A 64 9.72 -2.52 6.94
N ILE A 65 9.46 -2.47 5.64
CA ILE A 65 10.47 -2.44 4.57
C ILE A 65 10.06 -1.38 3.57
N ALA A 66 10.98 -0.51 3.19
CA ALA A 66 10.82 0.38 2.03
C ALA A 66 11.67 -0.18 0.90
N HIS A 67 11.03 -0.40 -0.24
CA HIS A 67 11.69 -0.87 -1.45
C HIS A 67 11.54 0.17 -2.55
N GLU A 68 12.65 0.79 -2.96
CA GLU A 68 12.66 1.65 -4.14
C GLU A 68 12.62 0.78 -5.41
N LEU A 69 11.58 0.97 -6.22
CA LEU A 69 11.39 0.24 -7.46
C LEU A 69 12.43 0.65 -8.50
N LYS A 70 13.05 -0.35 -9.14
CA LYS A 70 14.11 -0.14 -10.12
C LYS A 70 13.67 0.78 -11.24
N PHE A 71 14.65 1.55 -11.72
CA PHE A 71 14.49 2.51 -12.82
C PHE A 71 13.48 3.62 -12.53
N SER A 72 13.01 3.77 -11.28
CA SER A 72 12.04 4.77 -10.83
C SER A 72 12.44 5.33 -9.47
N HIS A 73 11.78 6.42 -9.03
CA HIS A 73 11.88 6.94 -7.66
C HIS A 73 10.65 6.56 -6.82
N LYS A 74 9.88 5.55 -7.25
CA LYS A 74 8.69 5.10 -6.54
C LYS A 74 9.10 4.11 -5.46
N ILE A 75 8.57 4.30 -4.25
CA ILE A 75 8.80 3.39 -3.12
C ILE A 75 7.56 2.54 -2.91
N VAL A 76 7.76 1.25 -2.66
CA VAL A 76 6.75 0.33 -2.13
C VAL A 76 7.06 0.10 -0.65
N ASN A 77 6.07 0.33 0.21
CA ASN A 77 6.17 0.03 1.63
C ASN A 77 5.55 -1.36 1.87
N ILE A 78 6.35 -2.26 2.43
CA ILE A 78 5.95 -3.63 2.75
C ILE A 78 5.97 -3.80 4.26
N VAL A 79 4.86 -4.29 4.82
CA VAL A 79 4.74 -4.56 6.26
C VAL A 79 4.29 -5.98 6.53
N GLU A 80 4.78 -6.53 7.64
CA GLU A 80 4.24 -7.74 8.23
C GLU A 80 3.24 -7.37 9.33
N LEU A 81 1.98 -7.74 9.14
CA LEU A 81 0.89 -7.54 10.09
C LEU A 81 0.63 -8.83 10.86
N VAL A 82 0.73 -8.78 12.18
CA VAL A 82 0.51 -9.95 13.04
C VAL A 82 -0.98 -10.09 13.34
N LEU A 83 -1.54 -11.27 13.10
CA LEU A 83 -2.92 -11.58 13.45
C LEU A 83 -3.01 -11.99 14.94
N PRO A 84 -3.66 -11.18 15.82
CA PRO A 84 -3.71 -11.46 17.25
C PRO A 84 -4.27 -12.84 17.58
N GLY A 85 -3.67 -13.52 18.56
CA GLY A 85 -4.10 -14.86 18.97
C GLY A 85 -3.70 -15.97 18.01
N THR A 86 -2.95 -15.68 16.94
CA THR A 86 -2.48 -16.69 15.98
C THR A 86 -0.96 -16.63 15.80
N LYS A 87 -0.40 -17.66 15.15
CA LYS A 87 0.98 -17.65 14.66
C LYS A 87 1.12 -17.10 13.24
N HIS A 88 0.01 -16.67 12.64
CA HIS A 88 -0.04 -16.23 11.24
C HIS A 88 0.17 -14.72 11.13
N SER A 89 0.71 -14.30 10.00
CA SER A 89 0.83 -12.91 9.60
C SER A 89 0.30 -12.72 8.18
N VAL A 90 -0.08 -11.48 7.87
CA VAL A 90 -0.41 -11.00 6.53
C VAL A 90 0.69 -10.05 6.12
N TRP A 91 1.22 -10.21 4.91
CA TRP A 91 2.14 -9.22 4.35
C TRP A 91 1.38 -8.27 3.42
N LEU A 92 1.53 -6.97 3.68
CA LEU A 92 0.88 -5.92 2.91
C LEU A 92 1.94 -5.10 2.18
N GLY A 93 1.84 -5.04 0.86
CA GLY A 93 2.55 -4.09 0.02
C GLY A 93 1.67 -2.89 -0.33
N THR A 94 2.18 -1.68 -0.14
CA THR A 94 1.54 -0.46 -0.64
C THR A 94 2.48 0.36 -1.51
N GLY A 95 1.98 0.82 -2.64
CA GLY A 95 2.75 1.61 -3.59
C GLY A 95 1.86 2.61 -4.30
N HIS A 96 2.50 3.69 -4.76
CA HIS A 96 1.91 4.63 -5.70
C HIS A 96 2.74 4.57 -6.98
N LEU A 97 2.32 3.77 -7.96
CA LEU A 97 3.13 3.48 -9.14
C LEU A 97 3.19 4.67 -10.11
N LYS A 98 3.95 4.55 -11.19
CA LYS A 98 4.12 5.64 -12.16
C LYS A 98 2.77 5.96 -12.84
N ALA A 99 2.38 7.23 -12.78
CA ALA A 99 1.20 7.76 -13.46
C ALA A 99 1.57 8.40 -14.82
N GLY A 100 0.54 8.72 -15.60
CA GLY A 100 0.63 9.51 -16.83
C GLY A 100 1.01 8.72 -18.09
N PRO A 101 1.01 9.37 -19.27
CA PRO A 101 1.21 8.70 -20.57
C PRO A 101 2.57 8.03 -20.71
N ALA A 102 3.62 8.63 -20.12
CA ALA A 102 4.97 8.08 -20.11
C ALA A 102 5.06 6.69 -19.46
N ALA A 103 4.13 6.34 -18.57
CA ALA A 103 4.08 5.02 -17.92
C ALA A 103 3.53 3.92 -18.83
N LEU A 104 2.80 4.28 -19.89
CA LEU A 104 2.25 3.35 -20.89
C LEU A 104 3.33 2.89 -21.87
N PHE A 105 4.28 3.77 -22.16
CA PHE A 105 5.40 3.44 -23.01
C PHE A 105 6.29 2.41 -22.30
N HIS A 106 6.67 1.35 -23.02
CA HIS A 106 7.62 0.33 -22.58
C HIS A 106 7.20 -0.53 -21.38
N ARG A 107 5.90 -0.69 -21.10
CA ARG A 107 5.41 -1.58 -20.01
C ARG A 107 6.03 -1.23 -18.65
N TYR A 108 6.23 0.06 -18.39
CA TYR A 108 6.96 0.51 -17.21
C TYR A 108 6.26 0.09 -15.90
N ARG A 109 4.93 0.22 -15.84
CA ARG A 109 4.14 -0.27 -14.70
C ARG A 109 4.17 -1.78 -14.54
N HIS A 110 4.21 -2.55 -15.64
CA HIS A 110 4.36 -4.01 -15.57
C HIS A 110 5.63 -4.39 -14.81
N GLY A 111 6.78 -3.78 -15.17
CA GLY A 111 8.03 -3.99 -14.43
C GLY A 111 7.94 -3.62 -12.95
N GLN A 112 7.24 -2.52 -12.63
CA GLN A 112 7.01 -2.11 -11.24
C GLN A 112 6.13 -3.10 -10.46
N VAL A 113 5.08 -3.64 -11.09
CA VAL A 113 4.21 -4.65 -10.47
C VAL A 113 4.97 -5.95 -10.26
N LEU A 114 5.71 -6.44 -11.26
CA LEU A 114 6.55 -7.63 -11.16
C LEU A 114 7.56 -7.51 -10.02
N GLU A 115 8.22 -6.36 -9.90
CA GLU A 115 9.16 -6.14 -8.81
C GLU A 115 8.46 -6.10 -7.45
N MET A 116 7.34 -5.39 -7.33
CA MET A 116 6.53 -5.32 -6.11
C MET A 116 6.07 -6.71 -5.65
N THR A 117 5.45 -7.50 -6.53
CA THR A 117 4.95 -8.85 -6.20
C THR A 117 6.08 -9.80 -5.85
N ARG A 118 7.23 -9.70 -6.54
CA ARG A 118 8.44 -10.47 -6.20
C ARG A 118 8.95 -10.11 -4.81
N GLN A 119 9.07 -8.83 -4.48
CA GLN A 119 9.55 -8.41 -3.15
C GLN A 119 8.62 -8.87 -2.03
N LEU A 120 7.31 -8.85 -2.26
CA LEU A 120 6.33 -9.39 -1.33
C LEU A 120 6.49 -10.90 -1.17
N GLY A 121 6.66 -11.63 -2.28
CA GLY A 121 6.89 -13.07 -2.32
C GLY A 121 8.16 -13.52 -1.60
N LEU A 122 9.19 -12.68 -1.54
CA LEU A 122 10.42 -12.97 -0.77
C LEU A 122 10.22 -12.93 0.74
N GLN A 123 9.11 -12.37 1.25
CA GLN A 123 8.91 -12.21 2.68
C GLN A 123 8.28 -13.43 3.35
N SER A 124 7.54 -14.26 2.62
CA SER A 124 6.90 -15.45 3.16
C SER A 124 6.82 -16.59 2.13
N PRO A 125 7.06 -17.86 2.51
CA PRO A 125 6.77 -18.98 1.62
C PRO A 125 5.26 -19.26 1.54
N THR A 126 4.46 -18.76 2.48
CA THR A 126 3.01 -18.96 2.51
C THR A 126 2.28 -17.75 1.91
N PRO A 127 1.39 -17.94 0.92
CA PRO A 127 0.68 -16.86 0.28
C PRO A 127 -0.39 -16.29 1.22
N ASN A 128 -0.07 -15.18 1.88
CA ASN A 128 -1.03 -14.39 2.63
C ASN A 128 -0.69 -12.91 2.41
N TYR A 129 -1.02 -12.45 1.21
CA TYR A 129 -0.54 -11.22 0.64
C TYR A 129 -1.68 -10.26 0.33
N LEU A 130 -1.49 -9.01 0.71
CA LEU A 130 -2.33 -7.90 0.33
C LEU A 130 -1.51 -6.90 -0.47
N ILE A 131 -2.09 -6.38 -1.53
CA ILE A 131 -1.57 -5.23 -2.25
C ILE A 131 -2.65 -4.17 -2.18
N MET A 132 -2.30 -2.98 -1.67
CA MET A 132 -3.23 -1.85 -1.55
C MET A 132 -2.54 -0.55 -1.94
N GLY A 133 -3.19 0.29 -2.72
CA GLY A 133 -2.69 1.62 -3.06
C GLY A 133 -3.01 1.99 -4.50
N ASP A 134 -2.53 3.15 -4.91
CA ASP A 134 -2.69 3.64 -6.27
C ASP A 134 -1.67 3.02 -7.22
N LEU A 135 -2.04 1.88 -7.79
CA LEU A 135 -1.20 1.21 -8.79
C LEU A 135 -1.21 1.92 -10.15
N ASN A 136 -2.09 2.90 -10.38
CA ASN A 136 -2.28 3.57 -11.67
C ASN A 136 -2.48 2.60 -12.86
N ILE A 137 -2.84 1.35 -12.60
CA ILE A 137 -3.09 0.32 -13.62
C ILE A 137 -4.42 0.64 -14.27
N ARG A 138 -4.42 0.70 -15.60
CA ARG A 138 -5.62 0.87 -16.40
C ARG A 138 -6.20 -0.50 -16.77
N ASP A 139 -7.48 -0.56 -17.09
CA ASP A 139 -8.12 -1.82 -17.47
C ASP A 139 -7.44 -2.46 -18.68
N SER A 140 -7.02 -1.64 -19.66
CA SER A 140 -6.27 -2.11 -20.83
C SER A 140 -4.90 -2.72 -20.52
N GLU A 141 -4.36 -2.49 -19.32
CA GLU A 141 -3.07 -3.04 -18.88
C GLU A 141 -3.24 -4.29 -18.02
N LYS A 142 -4.42 -4.53 -17.43
CA LYS A 142 -4.64 -5.64 -16.49
C LYS A 142 -4.32 -6.99 -17.14
N GLU A 143 -4.79 -7.20 -18.37
CA GLU A 143 -4.54 -8.42 -19.15
C GLU A 143 -3.08 -8.58 -19.57
N GLU A 144 -2.27 -7.52 -19.49
CA GLU A 144 -0.84 -7.54 -19.86
C GLU A 144 0.10 -7.79 -18.66
N ILE A 145 -0.43 -7.92 -17.44
CA ILE A 145 0.35 -8.07 -16.20
C ILE A 145 0.03 -9.43 -15.55
N PRO A 146 0.64 -10.54 -16.03
CA PRO A 146 0.33 -11.89 -15.56
C PRO A 146 0.69 -12.13 -14.09
N GLU A 147 1.56 -11.31 -13.49
CA GLU A 147 1.89 -11.38 -12.07
C GLU A 147 0.69 -11.07 -11.16
N LEU A 148 -0.36 -10.45 -11.69
CA LEU A 148 -1.61 -10.20 -10.97
C LEU A 148 -2.61 -11.35 -11.06
N ASP A 149 -2.43 -12.33 -11.96
CA ASP A 149 -3.37 -13.45 -12.14
C ASP A 149 -3.51 -14.33 -10.89
N VAL A 150 -2.48 -14.33 -10.03
CA VAL A 150 -2.48 -15.05 -8.74
C VAL A 150 -3.16 -14.26 -7.61
N TYR A 151 -3.54 -13.01 -7.87
CA TYR A 151 -4.24 -12.14 -6.94
C TYR A 151 -5.71 -12.02 -7.34
N THR A 152 -6.57 -11.80 -6.35
CA THR A 152 -7.98 -11.48 -6.59
C THR A 152 -8.18 -9.98 -6.44
N ASP A 153 -8.66 -9.31 -7.49
CA ASP A 153 -9.15 -7.94 -7.38
C ASP A 153 -10.45 -7.93 -6.56
N LEU A 154 -10.33 -7.47 -5.31
CA LEU A 154 -11.44 -7.43 -4.36
C LEU A 154 -12.56 -6.48 -4.81
N TRP A 155 -12.27 -5.38 -5.52
CA TRP A 155 -13.30 -4.45 -5.95
C TRP A 155 -14.19 -5.12 -6.99
N THR A 156 -13.59 -5.60 -8.08
CA THR A 156 -14.31 -6.30 -9.15
C THR A 156 -15.07 -7.54 -8.63
N THR A 157 -14.53 -8.24 -7.63
CA THR A 157 -15.19 -9.41 -7.02
C THR A 157 -16.40 -9.04 -6.18
N LEU A 158 -16.32 -7.95 -5.39
CA LEU A 158 -17.39 -7.52 -4.48
C LEU A 158 -18.42 -6.63 -5.17
N HIS A 159 -18.04 -5.98 -6.27
CA HIS A 159 -18.83 -5.03 -7.05
C HIS A 159 -18.85 -5.42 -8.54
N PRO A 160 -19.35 -6.61 -8.91
CA PRO A 160 -19.23 -7.13 -10.28
C PRO A 160 -20.06 -6.37 -11.35
N ASN A 161 -20.91 -5.43 -10.92
CA ASN A 161 -21.80 -4.67 -11.79
C ASN A 161 -21.45 -3.16 -11.86
N GLU A 162 -20.32 -2.78 -11.26
CA GLU A 162 -19.73 -1.44 -11.37
C GLU A 162 -18.54 -1.46 -12.32
#